data_AF-A0A7G4RK37-F1
#
_entry.id   AF-A0A7G4RK37-F1
#
_cell.length_a   1.000
_cell.length_b   1.000
_cell.length_c   1.000
_cell.angle_alpha   90.00
_cell.angle_beta   90.00
_cell.angle_gamma   90.00
#
_symmetry.space_group_name_H-M   'P 1'
#
loop_
_entity.id
_entity.type
_entity.pdbx_description
1 polymer ?
#
loop_
_entity_poly.entity_id
_entity_poly.type
_entity_poly.pdbx_seq_one_letter_code
_entity_poly.pdbx_strand_id
1 'polypeptide(L)'
;MRENIEVISKQLSELGIKHQSEFPQNNNPDLMQQAAYVDQLNHTLYRAIEAEYAQFNPQATKDAQIIFFKRILAIKNLLRGLQVVHNDLAKNLYENSALYIHNEQEVALNPQYILPELKEKETAEVVRANFYQLIANLRKNNSLTNEEFNYINSLLMQLASRPEGIKLIVKLNYLLTTKDAQLILTRSNNFECSMAAGGLAETSPEYARKKITPEQDFKTIFKRETVRGPGTRRVNVGVDYRYNDKVSSLNLEVYASPGKGLTDIGPAFILLGHELIHALHNLTGKARHNFGPFFQGPKYSDDPLLQTLYPTNSMYSYGPSAEEYWTIEGGTLCENSLRKENGLFNRTGHISTEPGSRAIRDLYYIGLARSYSQSDLETIARYVTEADTLDELSEEDQEIERFLQLEKFNYMTYSFANLIVLCKIPSYQLKKMGRIIDQLKSSTNGSMDDEEVLHILLMNAPPKITQLFIAVQRYEKLDSDAEIDAQTLHEIVPNLQKMNEMLQSLNLPEHFLSTFNRITEEIETKSAKPHYSL
;
A
#
# COMPACT_ATOMS: atom_id res chain seq x y z
N MET A 1 -14.22 -0.69 -19.90
CA MET A 1 -14.64 0.10 -18.73
C MET A 1 -15.98 -0.35 -18.15
N ARG A 2 -17.11 -0.17 -18.85
CA ARG A 2 -18.45 -0.53 -18.34
C ARG A 2 -18.56 -1.99 -17.88
N GLU A 3 -18.10 -2.93 -18.70
CA GLU A 3 -18.07 -4.35 -18.35
C GLU A 3 -17.30 -4.62 -17.05
N ASN A 4 -16.09 -4.07 -16.91
CA ASN A 4 -15.31 -4.18 -15.67
C ASN A 4 -16.05 -3.63 -14.46
N ILE A 5 -16.76 -2.51 -14.61
CA ILE A 5 -17.55 -1.91 -13.52
C ILE A 5 -18.75 -2.78 -13.16
N GLU A 6 -19.46 -3.34 -14.15
CA GLU A 6 -20.58 -4.25 -13.93
C GLU A 6 -20.11 -5.55 -13.22
N VAL A 7 -18.95 -6.07 -13.59
CA VAL A 7 -18.31 -7.22 -12.91
C VAL A 7 -17.99 -6.87 -11.45
N ILE A 8 -17.37 -5.73 -11.18
CA ILE A 8 -17.04 -5.27 -9.82
C ILE A 8 -18.32 -5.07 -8.99
N SER A 9 -19.33 -4.42 -9.55
CA SER A 9 -20.66 -4.19 -8.94
C SER A 9 -21.36 -5.50 -8.58
N LYS A 10 -21.31 -6.50 -9.48
CA LYS A 10 -21.83 -7.84 -9.19
C LYS A 10 -21.07 -8.51 -8.04
N GLN A 11 -19.74 -8.51 -8.07
CA GLN A 11 -18.92 -9.13 -7.03
C GLN A 11 -19.09 -8.45 -5.66
N LEU A 12 -19.28 -7.13 -5.64
CA LEU A 12 -19.65 -6.38 -4.44
C LEU A 12 -20.98 -6.89 -3.84
N SER A 13 -21.98 -7.11 -4.69
CA SER A 13 -23.28 -7.65 -4.26
C SER A 13 -23.14 -9.06 -3.69
N GLU A 14 -22.32 -9.90 -4.31
CA GLU A 14 -22.02 -11.27 -3.84
C GLU A 14 -21.31 -11.28 -2.47
N LEU A 15 -20.50 -10.26 -2.18
CA LEU A 15 -19.90 -10.04 -0.86
C LEU A 15 -20.89 -9.46 0.17
N GLY A 16 -22.11 -9.14 -0.22
CA GLY A 16 -23.13 -8.51 0.62
C GLY A 16 -22.89 -7.02 0.88
N ILE A 17 -22.07 -6.36 0.07
CA ILE A 17 -21.73 -4.95 0.23
C ILE A 17 -22.73 -4.10 -0.55
N LYS A 18 -23.53 -3.32 0.19
CA LYS A 18 -24.54 -2.43 -0.39
C LYS A 18 -23.88 -1.26 -1.14
N HIS A 19 -24.28 -1.06 -2.38
CA HIS A 19 -23.81 0.04 -3.24
C HIS A 19 -24.87 0.37 -4.29
N GLN A 20 -24.67 1.46 -5.02
CA GLN A 20 -25.51 1.79 -6.17
C GLN A 20 -25.13 0.88 -7.34
N SER A 21 -26.02 -0.05 -7.70
CA SER A 21 -25.72 -1.11 -8.67
C SER A 21 -25.78 -0.65 -10.14
N GLU A 22 -26.51 0.43 -10.45
CA GLU A 22 -26.72 0.88 -11.82
C GLU A 22 -25.63 1.86 -12.27
N PHE A 23 -24.88 1.44 -13.29
CA PHE A 23 -23.99 2.32 -14.04
C PHE A 23 -24.80 3.32 -14.88
N PRO A 24 -24.42 4.61 -14.94
CA PRO A 24 -25.16 5.63 -15.70
C PRO A 24 -25.44 5.21 -17.15
N GLN A 25 -26.72 5.22 -17.57
CA GLN A 25 -27.18 4.67 -18.86
C GLN A 25 -27.03 5.60 -20.08
N ASN A 26 -26.50 6.82 -19.92
CA ASN A 26 -26.54 7.82 -20.99
C ASN A 26 -25.65 7.45 -22.19
N ASN A 27 -26.24 7.48 -23.39
CA ASN A 27 -25.59 7.24 -24.70
C ASN A 27 -24.50 8.27 -25.06
N ASN A 28 -24.29 9.28 -24.21
CA ASN A 28 -23.16 10.20 -24.28
C ASN A 28 -22.44 10.10 -22.92
N PRO A 29 -21.20 9.59 -22.86
CA PRO A 29 -20.53 9.34 -21.59
C PRO A 29 -20.12 10.67 -20.96
N ASP A 30 -20.94 11.18 -20.05
CA ASP A 30 -20.52 12.26 -19.17
C ASP A 30 -19.40 11.71 -18.26
N LEU A 31 -18.15 12.05 -18.60
CA LEU A 31 -16.96 11.62 -17.86
C LEU A 31 -17.05 12.00 -16.37
N MET A 32 -17.76 13.07 -16.02
CA MET A 32 -17.96 13.48 -14.62
C MET A 32 -18.91 12.53 -13.89
N GLN A 33 -19.98 12.07 -14.54
CA GLN A 33 -20.87 11.06 -13.96
C GLN A 33 -20.15 9.73 -13.74
N GLN A 34 -19.29 9.34 -14.69
CA GLN A 34 -18.46 8.14 -14.55
C GLN A 34 -17.47 8.28 -13.40
N ALA A 35 -16.81 9.44 -13.28
CA ALA A 35 -15.89 9.73 -12.17
C ALA A 35 -16.58 9.71 -10.82
N ALA A 36 -17.75 10.34 -10.70
CA ALA A 36 -18.55 10.31 -9.49
C ALA A 36 -18.93 8.89 -9.08
N TYR A 37 -19.31 8.05 -10.03
CA TYR A 37 -19.70 6.67 -9.78
C TYR A 37 -18.50 5.80 -9.34
N VAL A 38 -17.35 5.91 -10.04
CA VAL A 38 -16.12 5.20 -9.67
C VAL A 38 -15.62 5.64 -8.29
N ASP A 39 -15.67 6.94 -8.00
CA ASP A 39 -15.35 7.50 -6.69
C ASP A 39 -16.24 6.91 -5.59
N GLN A 40 -17.55 6.85 -5.80
CA GLN A 40 -18.50 6.23 -4.86
C GLN A 40 -18.20 4.75 -4.62
N LEU A 41 -17.89 3.98 -5.67
CA LEU A 41 -17.52 2.56 -5.53
C LEU A 41 -16.23 2.40 -4.73
N ASN A 42 -15.20 3.20 -5.01
CA ASN A 42 -13.94 3.21 -4.26
C ASN A 42 -14.20 3.42 -2.76
N HIS A 43 -14.96 4.47 -2.41
CA HIS A 43 -15.29 4.79 -1.02
C HIS A 43 -16.12 3.69 -0.34
N THR A 44 -17.01 3.04 -1.09
CA THR A 44 -17.81 1.93 -0.57
C THR A 44 -16.92 0.74 -0.21
N LEU A 45 -15.96 0.40 -1.07
CA LEU A 45 -14.99 -0.66 -0.84
C LEU A 45 -14.04 -0.33 0.33
N TYR A 46 -13.54 0.92 0.42
CA TYR A 46 -12.69 1.35 1.54
C TYR A 46 -13.43 1.24 2.88
N ARG A 47 -14.67 1.73 2.95
CA ARG A 47 -15.50 1.61 4.15
C ARG A 47 -15.82 0.16 4.50
N ALA A 48 -15.97 -0.72 3.51
CA ALA A 48 -16.19 -2.14 3.75
C ALA A 48 -14.96 -2.77 4.41
N ILE A 49 -13.73 -2.48 3.93
CA ILE A 49 -12.50 -2.96 4.55
C ILE A 49 -12.41 -2.54 6.03
N GLU A 50 -12.64 -1.26 6.32
CA GLU A 50 -12.59 -0.76 7.69
C GLU A 50 -13.70 -1.35 8.58
N ALA A 51 -14.89 -1.57 8.02
CA ALA A 51 -15.98 -2.24 8.73
C ALA A 51 -15.63 -3.69 9.10
N GLU A 52 -14.86 -4.40 8.25
CA GLU A 52 -14.29 -5.69 8.61
C GLU A 52 -13.26 -5.51 9.74
N TYR A 53 -12.25 -4.64 9.60
CA TYR A 53 -11.23 -4.45 10.65
C TYR A 53 -11.79 -4.07 12.03
N ALA A 54 -12.87 -3.29 12.08
CA ALA A 54 -13.56 -2.96 13.33
C ALA A 54 -14.13 -4.18 14.07
N GLN A 55 -14.31 -5.32 13.39
CA GLN A 55 -14.83 -6.57 13.93
C GLN A 55 -13.73 -7.59 14.27
N PHE A 56 -12.45 -7.22 14.11
CA PHE A 56 -11.35 -8.12 14.44
C PHE A 56 -11.43 -8.58 15.89
N ASN A 57 -11.29 -9.89 16.09
CA ASN A 57 -11.30 -10.51 17.40
C ASN A 57 -10.01 -11.35 17.57
N PRO A 58 -9.08 -10.95 18.45
CA PRO A 58 -7.82 -11.68 18.65
C PRO A 58 -8.02 -13.07 19.28
N GLN A 59 -9.20 -13.37 19.82
CA GLN A 59 -9.56 -14.67 20.40
C GLN A 59 -10.34 -15.56 19.41
N ALA A 60 -10.49 -15.12 18.15
CA ALA A 60 -11.14 -15.93 17.12
C ALA A 60 -10.31 -17.18 16.78
N THR A 61 -11.01 -18.26 16.45
CA THR A 61 -10.37 -19.51 15.97
C THR A 61 -9.59 -19.25 14.69
N LYS A 62 -8.62 -20.13 14.40
CA LYS A 62 -7.84 -20.12 13.15
C LYS A 62 -8.73 -19.95 11.90
N ASP A 63 -9.76 -20.79 11.77
CA ASP A 63 -10.67 -20.76 10.62
C ASP A 63 -11.44 -19.43 10.53
N ALA A 64 -11.88 -18.89 11.66
CA ALA A 64 -12.56 -17.61 11.70
C ALA A 64 -11.62 -16.46 11.30
N GLN A 65 -10.35 -16.48 11.73
CA GLN A 65 -9.34 -15.52 11.30
C GLN A 65 -9.05 -15.63 9.80
N ILE A 66 -8.94 -16.86 9.27
CA ILE A 66 -8.75 -17.09 7.83
C ILE A 66 -9.93 -16.51 7.04
N ILE A 67 -11.18 -16.82 7.42
CA ILE A 67 -12.38 -16.31 6.75
C ILE A 67 -12.41 -14.78 6.77
N PHE A 68 -12.11 -14.18 7.92
CA PHE A 68 -12.02 -12.74 8.10
C PHE A 68 -11.04 -12.10 7.11
N PHE A 69 -9.80 -12.58 7.06
CA PHE A 69 -8.79 -12.01 6.18
C PHE A 69 -9.03 -12.33 4.70
N LYS A 70 -9.58 -13.49 4.35
CA LYS A 70 -10.01 -13.82 2.97
C LYS A 70 -11.05 -12.83 2.46
N ARG A 71 -12.00 -12.42 3.33
CA ARG A 71 -13.00 -11.42 2.97
C ARG A 71 -12.35 -10.07 2.67
N ILE A 72 -11.39 -9.64 3.48
CA ILE A 72 -10.61 -8.41 3.22
C ILE A 72 -9.83 -8.53 1.89
N LEU A 73 -9.16 -9.66 1.63
CA LEU A 73 -8.47 -9.91 0.36
C LEU A 73 -9.40 -9.79 -0.84
N ALA A 74 -10.60 -10.37 -0.75
CA ALA A 74 -11.59 -10.29 -1.82
C ALA A 74 -11.97 -8.83 -2.11
N ILE A 75 -12.21 -8.02 -1.07
CA ILE A 75 -12.54 -6.59 -1.22
C ILE A 75 -11.35 -5.82 -1.82
N LYS A 76 -10.12 -6.06 -1.35
CA LYS A 76 -8.90 -5.45 -1.91
C LYS A 76 -8.68 -5.81 -3.37
N ASN A 77 -8.98 -7.04 -3.76
CA ASN A 77 -8.91 -7.46 -5.15
C ASN A 77 -9.89 -6.68 -6.04
N LEU A 78 -11.08 -6.36 -5.55
CA LEU A 78 -12.03 -5.49 -6.26
C LEU A 78 -11.50 -4.05 -6.38
N LEU A 79 -10.91 -3.50 -5.31
CA LEU A 79 -10.27 -2.17 -5.36
C LEU A 79 -9.15 -2.11 -6.39
N ARG A 80 -8.33 -3.15 -6.49
CA ARG A 80 -7.30 -3.25 -7.52
C ARG A 80 -7.91 -3.22 -8.92
N GLY A 81 -8.98 -3.99 -9.17
CA GLY A 81 -9.71 -3.93 -10.45
C GLY A 81 -10.29 -2.54 -10.74
N LEU A 82 -10.82 -1.88 -9.72
CA LEU A 82 -11.37 -0.53 -9.83
C LEU A 82 -10.29 0.52 -10.08
N GLN A 83 -9.08 0.32 -9.56
CA GLN A 83 -7.93 1.19 -9.84
C GLN A 83 -7.52 1.13 -11.33
N VAL A 84 -7.65 -0.02 -11.99
CA VAL A 84 -7.43 -0.13 -13.45
C VAL A 84 -8.48 0.70 -14.20
N VAL A 85 -9.75 0.57 -13.82
CA VAL A 85 -10.85 1.39 -14.36
C VAL A 85 -10.59 2.88 -14.14
N HIS A 86 -10.09 3.26 -12.96
CA HIS A 86 -9.77 4.64 -12.63
C HIS A 86 -8.58 5.15 -13.47
N ASN A 87 -7.56 4.33 -13.74
CA ASN A 87 -6.45 4.72 -14.60
C ASN A 87 -6.92 5.09 -16.02
N ASP A 88 -7.80 4.28 -16.61
CA ASP A 88 -8.40 4.55 -17.92
C ASP A 88 -9.23 5.83 -17.90
N LEU A 89 -10.04 6.02 -16.86
CA LEU A 89 -10.87 7.21 -16.72
C LEU A 89 -10.02 8.47 -16.54
N ALA A 90 -9.00 8.42 -15.69
CA ALA A 90 -8.10 9.55 -15.43
C ALA A 90 -7.35 9.99 -16.69
N LYS A 91 -6.97 9.03 -17.55
CA LYS A 91 -6.40 9.32 -18.88
C LYS A 91 -7.40 10.10 -19.73
N ASN A 92 -8.64 9.62 -19.87
CA ASN A 92 -9.67 10.29 -20.66
C ASN A 92 -9.99 11.70 -20.12
N LEU A 93 -10.07 11.84 -18.79
CA LEU A 93 -10.27 13.13 -18.13
C LEU A 93 -9.15 14.12 -18.43
N TYR A 94 -7.89 13.66 -18.36
CA TYR A 94 -6.72 14.48 -18.68
C TYR A 94 -6.73 14.93 -20.15
N GLU A 95 -7.00 14.02 -21.10
CA GLU A 95 -7.08 14.32 -22.53
C GLU A 95 -8.18 15.36 -22.86
N ASN A 96 -9.24 15.43 -22.05
CA ASN A 96 -10.34 16.39 -22.19
C ASN A 96 -10.20 17.63 -21.29
N SER A 97 -9.06 17.81 -20.60
CA SER A 97 -8.86 18.90 -19.63
C SER A 97 -9.99 19.00 -18.57
N ALA A 98 -10.56 17.85 -18.20
CA ALA A 98 -11.58 17.72 -17.18
C ALA A 98 -11.01 17.15 -15.87
N LEU A 99 -11.47 17.68 -14.73
CA LEU A 99 -11.12 17.21 -13.40
C LEU A 99 -12.40 17.05 -12.58
N TYR A 100 -12.63 15.84 -12.09
CA TYR A 100 -13.73 15.58 -11.17
C TYR A 100 -13.38 16.11 -9.78
N ILE A 101 -14.26 16.96 -9.23
CA ILE A 101 -14.19 17.46 -7.86
C ILE A 101 -15.49 17.07 -7.18
N HIS A 102 -15.38 16.32 -6.08
CA HIS A 102 -16.53 15.99 -5.27
C HIS A 102 -17.00 17.22 -4.50
N ASN A 103 -18.27 17.59 -4.71
CA ASN A 103 -18.95 18.69 -4.02
C ASN A 103 -18.09 19.97 -3.94
N GLU A 104 -17.91 20.63 -5.09
CA GLU A 104 -17.07 21.83 -5.24
C GLU A 104 -17.36 22.94 -4.20
N GLN A 105 -18.60 23.00 -3.68
CA GLN A 105 -19.03 23.96 -2.67
C GLN A 105 -18.37 23.76 -1.29
N GLU A 106 -17.87 22.57 -0.99
CA GLU A 106 -17.20 22.27 0.29
C GLU A 106 -15.70 22.65 0.27
N VAL A 107 -15.17 23.08 -0.87
CA VAL A 107 -13.74 23.38 -1.03
C VAL A 107 -13.40 24.74 -0.42
N ALA A 108 -12.73 24.70 0.74
CA ALA A 108 -12.16 25.89 1.38
C ALA A 108 -10.64 25.97 1.15
N LEU A 109 -10.22 26.89 0.27
CA LEU A 109 -8.81 27.16 0.00
C LEU A 109 -8.26 28.24 0.94
N ASN A 110 -6.99 28.11 1.33
CA ASN A 110 -6.30 29.17 2.05
C ASN A 110 -5.77 30.21 1.06
N PRO A 111 -6.20 31.49 1.14
CA PRO A 111 -5.79 32.54 0.20
C PRO A 111 -4.28 32.77 0.11
N GLN A 112 -3.52 32.39 1.15
CA GLN A 112 -2.05 32.46 1.16
C GLN A 112 -1.42 31.59 0.07
N TYR A 113 -2.03 30.44 -0.24
CA TYR A 113 -1.49 29.46 -1.18
C TYR A 113 -2.13 29.53 -2.56
N ILE A 114 -2.86 30.61 -2.85
CA ILE A 114 -3.39 30.88 -4.18
C ILE A 114 -2.37 31.74 -4.92
N LEU A 115 -1.95 31.28 -6.11
CA LEU A 115 -1.05 32.03 -6.98
C LEU A 115 -1.67 33.40 -7.34
N PRO A 116 -0.88 34.49 -7.43
CA PRO A 116 -1.40 35.84 -7.66
C PRO A 116 -2.39 35.94 -8.83
N GLU A 117 -2.08 35.27 -9.94
CA GLU A 117 -2.88 35.24 -11.17
C GLU A 117 -4.22 34.48 -11.04
N LEU A 118 -4.40 33.72 -9.96
CA LEU A 118 -5.60 32.92 -9.69
C LEU A 118 -6.51 33.50 -8.59
N LYS A 119 -6.12 34.60 -7.93
CA LYS A 119 -6.86 35.11 -6.74
C LYS A 119 -8.29 35.57 -7.02
N GLU A 120 -8.55 36.06 -8.23
CA GLU A 120 -9.88 36.53 -8.66
C GLU A 120 -10.71 35.45 -9.36
N LYS A 121 -10.22 34.20 -9.37
CA LYS A 121 -10.85 33.07 -10.05
C LYS A 121 -11.78 32.31 -9.11
N GLU A 122 -12.78 31.65 -9.68
CA GLU A 122 -13.65 30.76 -8.90
C GLU A 122 -12.85 29.57 -8.36
N THR A 123 -13.25 29.03 -7.21
CA THR A 123 -12.54 27.94 -6.53
C THR A 123 -12.23 26.76 -7.46
N ALA A 124 -13.19 26.32 -8.26
CA ALA A 124 -13.01 25.23 -9.21
C ALA A 124 -11.92 25.54 -10.26
N GLU A 125 -11.88 26.78 -10.77
CA GLU A 125 -10.84 27.22 -11.70
C GLU A 125 -9.46 27.24 -11.03
N VAL A 126 -9.38 27.71 -9.77
CA VAL A 126 -8.13 27.69 -9.00
C VAL A 126 -7.61 26.26 -8.84
N VAL A 127 -8.49 25.32 -8.47
CA VAL A 127 -8.12 23.91 -8.29
C VAL A 127 -7.64 23.30 -9.61
N ARG A 128 -8.42 23.45 -10.70
CA ARG A 128 -8.08 22.92 -12.02
C ARG A 128 -6.75 23.49 -12.52
N ALA A 129 -6.53 24.79 -12.42
CA ALA A 129 -5.29 25.43 -12.85
C ALA A 129 -4.07 24.90 -12.07
N ASN A 130 -4.17 24.78 -10.74
CA ASN A 130 -3.09 24.22 -9.93
C ASN A 130 -2.81 22.75 -10.25
N PHE A 131 -3.86 21.95 -10.46
CA PHE A 131 -3.74 20.53 -10.82
C PHE A 131 -3.02 20.35 -12.16
N TYR A 132 -3.49 21.01 -13.23
CA TYR A 132 -2.87 20.85 -14.55
C TYR A 132 -1.47 21.45 -14.63
N GLN A 133 -1.20 22.55 -13.91
CA GLN A 133 0.15 23.09 -13.79
C GLN A 133 1.09 22.10 -13.11
N LEU A 134 0.66 21.45 -12.02
CA LEU A 134 1.44 20.41 -11.35
C LEU A 134 1.73 19.24 -12.30
N ILE A 135 0.72 18.73 -13.01
CA ILE A 135 0.88 17.62 -13.96
C ILE A 135 1.84 18.00 -15.10
N ALA A 136 1.73 19.20 -15.66
CA ALA A 136 2.64 19.69 -16.69
C ALA A 136 4.07 19.79 -16.18
N ASN A 137 4.26 20.29 -14.95
CA ASN A 137 5.57 20.37 -14.31
C ASN A 137 6.16 18.99 -14.03
N LEU A 138 5.35 18.02 -13.59
CA LEU A 138 5.78 16.64 -13.40
C LEU A 138 6.25 16.03 -14.71
N ARG A 139 5.51 16.21 -15.81
CA ARG A 139 5.91 15.74 -17.14
C ARG A 139 7.20 16.40 -17.63
N LYS A 140 7.40 17.68 -17.34
CA LYS A 140 8.60 18.44 -17.74
C LYS A 140 9.83 18.04 -16.94
N ASN A 141 9.68 17.83 -15.63
CA ASN A 141 10.80 17.63 -14.71
C ASN A 141 11.22 16.16 -14.58
N ASN A 142 10.43 15.23 -15.11
CA ASN A 142 10.65 13.78 -14.95
C ASN A 142 10.64 13.06 -16.29
N SER A 143 11.46 12.01 -16.41
CA SER A 143 11.50 11.12 -17.57
C SER A 143 10.58 9.92 -17.38
N LEU A 144 9.28 10.17 -17.21
CA LEU A 144 8.27 9.13 -17.00
C LEU A 144 7.85 8.49 -18.32
N THR A 145 7.60 7.18 -18.32
CA THR A 145 6.87 6.54 -19.41
C THR A 145 5.41 7.00 -19.43
N ASN A 146 4.69 6.74 -20.53
CA ASN A 146 3.26 7.06 -20.60
C ASN A 146 2.44 6.32 -19.54
N GLU A 147 2.78 5.06 -19.24
CA GLU A 147 2.11 4.26 -18.20
C GLU A 147 2.37 4.84 -16.81
N GLU A 148 3.63 5.17 -16.50
CA GLU A 148 4.02 5.78 -15.23
C GLU A 148 3.33 7.14 -15.03
N PHE A 149 3.28 7.96 -16.08
CA PHE A 149 2.58 9.24 -16.06
C PHE A 149 1.06 9.07 -15.84
N ASN A 150 0.42 8.14 -16.56
CA ASN A 150 -1.02 7.89 -16.43
C ASN A 150 -1.36 7.38 -15.02
N TYR A 151 -0.53 6.51 -14.45
CA TYR A 151 -0.70 6.04 -13.08
C TYR A 151 -0.60 7.18 -12.06
N ILE A 152 0.42 8.05 -12.16
CA ILE A 152 0.56 9.21 -11.29
C ILE A 152 -0.60 10.19 -11.44
N ASN A 153 -1.00 10.49 -12.67
CA ASN A 153 -2.17 11.34 -12.94
C ASN A 153 -3.43 10.77 -12.27
N SER A 154 -3.64 9.46 -12.37
CA SER A 154 -4.74 8.75 -11.71
C SER A 154 -4.71 8.88 -10.19
N LEU A 155 -3.55 8.71 -9.53
CA LEU A 155 -3.43 8.89 -8.08
C LEU A 155 -3.65 10.35 -7.65
N LEU A 156 -3.11 11.31 -8.41
CA LEU A 156 -3.28 12.73 -8.11
C LEU A 156 -4.71 13.20 -8.35
N MET A 157 -5.44 12.64 -9.32
CA MET A 157 -6.87 12.92 -9.51
C MET A 157 -7.71 12.40 -8.35
N GLN A 158 -7.40 11.22 -7.81
CA GLN A 158 -8.07 10.71 -6.59
C GLN A 158 -7.82 11.61 -5.38
N LEU A 159 -6.60 12.12 -5.21
CA LEU A 159 -6.33 13.13 -4.18
C LEU A 159 -7.09 14.43 -4.45
N ALA A 160 -7.08 14.92 -5.69
CA ALA A 160 -7.70 16.19 -6.06
C ALA A 160 -9.24 16.13 -6.15
N SER A 161 -9.87 14.98 -5.91
CA SER A 161 -11.33 14.87 -5.90
C SER A 161 -11.96 15.32 -4.57
N ARG A 162 -11.18 15.42 -3.48
CA ARG A 162 -11.70 15.69 -2.12
C ARG A 162 -11.01 16.89 -1.45
N PRO A 163 -11.65 17.57 -0.47
CA PRO A 163 -11.15 18.84 0.06
C PRO A 163 -9.72 18.82 0.63
N GLU A 164 -9.31 17.82 1.41
CA GLU A 164 -7.95 17.76 1.99
C GLU A 164 -6.89 17.47 0.95
N GLY A 165 -7.17 16.55 0.02
CA GLY A 165 -6.27 16.32 -1.12
C GLY A 165 -6.18 17.54 -2.06
N ILE A 166 -7.27 18.29 -2.28
CA ILE A 166 -7.23 19.58 -2.99
C ILE A 166 -6.31 20.58 -2.28
N LYS A 167 -6.41 20.72 -0.95
CA LYS A 167 -5.52 21.59 -0.17
C LYS A 167 -4.06 21.19 -0.32
N LEU A 168 -3.78 19.88 -0.36
CA LEU A 168 -2.44 19.34 -0.60
C LEU A 168 -1.92 19.74 -1.99
N ILE A 169 -2.69 19.49 -3.05
CA ILE A 169 -2.29 19.78 -4.43
C ILE A 169 -2.07 21.29 -4.65
N VAL A 170 -3.00 22.14 -4.22
CA VAL A 170 -2.89 23.60 -4.37
C VAL A 170 -1.66 24.12 -3.63
N LYS A 171 -1.46 23.70 -2.37
CA LYS A 171 -0.32 24.14 -1.58
C LYS A 171 1.01 23.64 -2.14
N LEU A 172 1.05 22.40 -2.63
CA LEU A 172 2.23 21.83 -3.27
C LEU A 172 2.62 22.61 -4.51
N ASN A 173 1.68 22.82 -5.44
CA ASN A 173 1.94 23.57 -6.67
C ASN A 173 2.34 25.02 -6.40
N TYR A 174 1.70 25.67 -5.43
CA TYR A 174 2.09 27.02 -4.99
C TYR A 174 3.55 27.06 -4.53
N LEU A 175 3.98 26.12 -3.68
CA LEU A 175 5.35 26.10 -3.16
C LEU A 175 6.37 25.76 -4.24
N LEU A 176 6.06 24.83 -5.14
CA LEU A 176 6.92 24.49 -6.27
C LEU A 176 7.14 25.71 -7.17
N THR A 177 6.07 26.41 -7.53
CA THR A 177 6.12 27.61 -8.38
C THR A 177 6.86 28.77 -7.70
N THR A 178 6.48 29.13 -6.47
CA THR A 178 7.02 30.31 -5.79
C THR A 178 8.47 30.16 -5.32
N LYS A 179 8.94 28.92 -5.12
CA LYS A 179 10.31 28.64 -4.71
C LYS A 179 11.23 28.23 -5.87
N ASP A 180 10.72 28.18 -7.10
CA ASP A 180 11.41 27.59 -8.25
C ASP A 180 11.97 26.20 -7.90
N ALA A 181 11.09 25.37 -7.33
CA ALA A 181 11.42 24.06 -6.82
C ALA A 181 10.81 22.95 -7.69
N GLN A 182 11.42 21.77 -7.64
CA GLN A 182 11.04 20.62 -8.45
C GLN A 182 10.68 19.42 -7.58
N LEU A 183 9.57 18.79 -7.94
CA LEU A 183 9.20 17.47 -7.46
C LEU A 183 9.67 16.43 -8.47
N ILE A 184 10.58 15.57 -8.04
CA ILE A 184 11.16 14.51 -8.86
C ILE A 184 10.56 13.18 -8.42
N LEU A 185 9.90 12.47 -9.33
CA LEU A 185 9.35 11.15 -9.10
C LEU A 185 10.37 10.12 -9.57
N THR A 186 10.71 9.20 -8.68
CA THR A 186 11.69 8.14 -8.93
C THR A 186 11.03 6.79 -8.74
N ARG A 187 11.39 5.82 -9.58
CA ARG A 187 10.90 4.45 -9.42
C ARG A 187 11.46 3.84 -8.14
N SER A 188 10.59 3.37 -7.27
CA SER A 188 10.94 2.67 -6.03
C SER A 188 10.10 1.39 -5.88
N ASN A 189 10.45 0.57 -4.89
CA ASN A 189 9.63 -0.57 -4.50
C ASN A 189 8.55 -0.21 -3.48
N ASN A 190 8.63 0.99 -2.89
CA ASN A 190 7.69 1.54 -1.92
C ASN A 190 7.32 2.99 -2.30
N PHE A 191 6.33 3.54 -1.60
CA PHE A 191 6.15 5.00 -1.52
C PHE A 191 7.10 5.52 -0.45
N GLU A 192 7.90 6.54 -0.79
CA GLU A 192 8.88 7.13 0.14
C GLU A 192 9.25 8.55 -0.30
N CYS A 193 9.71 9.39 0.63
CA CYS A 193 10.12 10.76 0.35
C CYS A 193 11.52 11.02 0.89
N SER A 194 12.41 11.49 0.03
CA SER A 194 13.77 11.86 0.46
C SER A 194 13.73 13.11 1.34
N MET A 195 14.47 13.08 2.45
CA MET A 195 14.75 14.31 3.19
C MET A 195 16.07 14.93 2.74
N ALA A 196 16.04 16.23 2.48
CA ALA A 196 17.22 17.01 2.13
C ALA A 196 17.61 17.91 3.32
N ALA A 197 18.91 18.14 3.53
CA ALA A 197 19.41 18.96 4.65
C ALA A 197 18.73 20.34 4.73
N GLY A 198 18.52 21.02 3.60
CA GLY A 198 17.81 22.31 3.56
C GLY A 198 16.33 22.24 3.91
N GLY A 199 15.72 21.04 3.84
CA GLY A 199 14.33 20.79 4.21
C GLY A 199 14.11 20.55 5.70
N LEU A 200 15.18 20.31 6.47
CA LEU A 200 15.12 20.04 7.89
C LEU A 200 14.76 21.29 8.70
N ALA A 201 13.92 21.09 9.70
CA ALA A 201 13.67 22.05 10.76
C ALA A 201 14.82 22.02 11.78
N GLU A 202 15.07 23.17 12.39
CA GLU A 202 15.97 23.30 13.52
C GLU A 202 15.20 23.47 14.83
N THR A 203 15.83 23.09 15.95
CA THR A 203 15.28 23.39 17.27
C THR A 203 15.56 24.84 17.63
N SER A 204 14.55 25.53 18.15
CA SER A 204 14.67 26.92 18.60
C SER A 204 15.83 27.11 19.57
N PRO A 205 16.70 28.12 19.41
CA PRO A 205 17.72 28.45 20.39
C PRO A 205 17.14 28.83 21.77
N GLU A 206 15.86 29.23 21.82
CA GLU A 206 15.16 29.47 23.10
C GLU A 206 14.79 28.18 23.84
N TYR A 207 14.81 27.03 23.16
CA TYR A 207 14.45 25.74 23.73
C TYR A 207 15.26 25.41 24.99
N ALA A 208 16.58 25.66 24.95
CA ALA A 208 17.47 25.44 26.09
C ALA A 208 17.12 26.32 27.31
N ARG A 209 16.29 27.35 27.15
CA ARG A 209 15.95 28.34 28.20
C ARG A 209 14.58 28.11 28.84
N LYS A 210 13.64 27.39 28.20
CA LYS A 210 12.27 27.20 28.69
C LYS A 210 11.91 25.71 28.72
N LYS A 211 11.58 25.19 29.90
CA LYS A 211 11.12 23.79 30.05
C LYS A 211 9.76 23.61 29.36
N ILE A 212 9.58 22.48 28.66
CA ILE A 212 8.25 22.02 28.23
C ILE A 212 7.46 21.65 29.47
N THR A 213 6.21 22.12 29.56
CA THR A 213 5.32 21.80 30.69
C THR A 213 4.29 20.73 30.29
N PRO A 214 3.76 19.94 31.26
CA PRO A 214 2.83 18.85 30.96
C PRO A 214 1.55 19.27 30.23
N GLU A 215 1.13 20.53 30.38
CA GLU A 215 -0.10 21.05 29.76
C GLU A 215 0.05 21.20 28.24
N GLN A 216 1.28 21.36 27.74
CA GLN A 216 1.56 21.67 26.34
C GLN A 216 1.32 20.45 25.46
N ASP A 217 0.45 20.59 24.45
CA ASP A 217 0.26 19.57 23.43
C ASP A 217 1.41 19.53 22.41
N PHE A 218 1.53 18.43 21.67
CA PHE A 218 2.53 18.28 20.63
C PHE A 218 2.49 19.43 19.62
N LYS A 219 1.28 19.87 19.24
CA LYS A 219 1.07 20.97 18.31
C LYS A 219 1.69 22.28 18.80
N THR A 220 1.53 22.59 20.08
CA THR A 220 2.10 23.78 20.72
C THR A 220 3.62 23.66 20.79
N ILE A 221 4.14 22.50 21.19
CA ILE A 221 5.59 22.23 21.22
C ILE A 221 6.18 22.42 19.81
N PHE A 222 5.61 21.76 18.80
CA PHE A 222 6.08 21.88 17.42
C PHE A 222 6.03 23.32 16.92
N LYS A 223 4.96 24.08 17.20
CA LYS A 223 4.89 25.48 16.75
C LYS A 223 5.89 26.39 17.44
N ARG A 224 6.13 26.19 18.74
CA ARG A 224 7.02 27.03 19.55
C ARG A 224 8.49 26.74 19.29
N GLU A 225 8.81 25.46 19.14
CA GLU A 225 10.20 24.99 19.11
C GLU A 225 10.76 24.78 17.70
N THR A 226 9.92 24.77 16.66
CA THR A 226 10.39 24.59 15.28
C THR A 226 10.85 25.92 14.68
N VAL A 227 12.13 26.03 14.36
CA VAL A 227 12.67 27.05 13.46
C VAL A 227 12.71 26.47 12.05
N ARG A 228 12.21 27.24 11.08
CA ARG A 228 12.17 26.78 9.69
C ARG A 228 13.57 26.87 9.08
N GLY A 229 14.02 25.79 8.46
CA GLY A 229 15.13 25.82 7.53
C GLY A 229 14.79 26.60 6.24
N PRO A 230 15.75 26.73 5.32
CA PRO A 230 15.55 27.44 4.05
C PRO A 230 14.49 26.78 3.14
N GLY A 231 14.26 25.48 3.31
CA GLY A 231 13.52 24.64 2.39
C GLY A 231 14.39 24.16 1.23
N THR A 232 14.02 23.03 0.65
CA THR A 232 14.72 22.49 -0.52
C THR A 232 14.11 22.97 -1.84
N ARG A 233 14.95 23.06 -2.89
CA ARG A 233 14.52 23.31 -4.28
C ARG A 233 14.29 22.03 -5.07
N ARG A 234 14.66 20.87 -4.53
CA ARG A 234 14.43 19.58 -5.17
C ARG A 234 14.02 18.57 -4.11
N VAL A 235 12.89 17.92 -4.31
CA VAL A 235 12.39 16.82 -3.48
C VAL A 235 12.26 15.60 -4.36
N ASN A 236 12.83 14.46 -3.94
CA ASN A 236 12.60 13.19 -4.61
C ASN A 236 11.52 12.41 -3.85
N VAL A 237 10.54 11.90 -4.58
CA VAL A 237 9.52 10.99 -4.09
C VAL A 237 9.68 9.67 -4.84
N GLY A 238 9.95 8.60 -4.10
CA GLY A 238 9.92 7.23 -4.58
C GLY A 238 8.47 6.79 -4.75
N VAL A 239 8.15 6.23 -5.92
CA VAL A 239 6.82 5.73 -6.26
C VAL A 239 6.94 4.28 -6.70
N ASP A 240 6.10 3.43 -6.14
CA ASP A 240 5.90 2.08 -6.66
C ASP A 240 4.90 2.08 -7.82
N TYR A 241 5.42 2.27 -9.03
CA TYR A 241 4.62 2.23 -10.26
C TYR A 241 3.96 0.87 -10.56
N ARG A 242 4.34 -0.20 -9.85
CA ARG A 242 3.75 -1.54 -10.00
C ARG A 242 2.96 -1.96 -8.78
N TYR A 243 2.59 -1.04 -7.89
CA TYR A 243 1.93 -1.36 -6.63
C TYR A 243 0.72 -2.28 -6.85
N ASN A 244 -0.14 -1.94 -7.81
CA ASN A 244 -1.36 -2.70 -8.14
C ASN A 244 -1.07 -4.13 -8.59
N ASP A 245 0.06 -4.39 -9.25
CA ASP A 245 0.40 -5.72 -9.77
C ASP A 245 1.14 -6.58 -8.75
N LYS A 246 1.56 -5.99 -7.62
CA LYS A 246 2.32 -6.68 -6.58
C LYS A 246 1.42 -7.21 -5.48
N VAL A 247 1.97 -8.17 -4.74
CA VAL A 247 1.42 -8.67 -3.48
C VAL A 247 1.15 -7.53 -2.48
N SER A 248 1.92 -6.42 -2.53
CA SER A 248 1.75 -5.27 -1.64
C SER A 248 0.37 -4.64 -1.72
N SER A 249 -0.27 -4.59 -2.91
CA SER A 249 -1.65 -4.07 -3.05
C SER A 249 -2.71 -4.97 -2.38
N LEU A 250 -2.38 -6.25 -2.21
CA LEU A 250 -3.22 -7.26 -1.56
C LEU A 250 -2.70 -7.57 -0.15
N ASN A 251 -1.75 -6.78 0.37
CA ASN A 251 -1.15 -7.10 1.65
C ASN A 251 -2.18 -6.95 2.75
N LEU A 252 -2.09 -7.80 3.77
CA LEU A 252 -2.99 -7.76 4.93
C LEU A 252 -2.31 -7.14 6.14
N GLU A 253 -1.17 -6.50 5.91
CA GLU A 253 -0.56 -5.63 6.91
C GLU A 253 -1.56 -4.58 7.39
N VAL A 254 -1.67 -4.52 8.71
CA VAL A 254 -2.55 -3.59 9.42
C VAL A 254 -1.73 -2.63 10.25
N TYR A 255 -2.33 -1.50 10.59
CA TYR A 255 -1.79 -0.52 11.51
C TYR A 255 -2.72 -0.35 12.72
N ALA A 256 -2.17 0.14 13.82
CA ALA A 256 -2.97 0.51 14.99
C ALA A 256 -3.93 1.67 14.64
N SER A 257 -5.17 1.57 15.12
CA SER A 257 -6.18 2.60 14.95
C SER A 257 -6.84 2.99 16.28
N PRO A 258 -6.74 4.27 16.70
CA PRO A 258 -7.30 4.73 17.98
C PRO A 258 -8.80 4.40 18.13
N GLY A 259 -9.12 3.56 19.12
CA GLY A 259 -10.50 3.16 19.45
C GLY A 259 -11.17 2.23 18.43
N LYS A 260 -10.46 1.80 17.39
CA LYS A 260 -10.90 0.78 16.42
C LYS A 260 -10.07 -0.49 16.48
N GLY A 261 -8.88 -0.42 17.08
CA GLY A 261 -7.93 -1.51 17.16
C GLY A 261 -7.03 -1.52 15.94
N LEU A 262 -7.57 -1.89 14.78
CA LEU A 262 -6.82 -1.99 13.53
C LEU A 262 -7.39 -1.09 12.43
N THR A 263 -6.54 -0.72 11.48
CA THR A 263 -6.92 -0.08 10.21
C THR A 263 -6.02 -0.58 9.09
N ASP A 264 -6.50 -0.45 7.86
CA ASP A 264 -5.76 -0.86 6.67
C ASP A 264 -4.53 0.04 6.41
N ILE A 265 -3.52 -0.48 5.70
CA ILE A 265 -2.46 0.38 5.14
C ILE A 265 -3.03 1.53 4.30
N GLY A 266 -4.09 1.27 3.55
CA GLY A 266 -4.75 2.23 2.68
C GLY A 266 -4.28 2.12 1.21
N PRO A 267 -4.98 2.81 0.30
CA PRO A 267 -4.71 2.75 -1.13
C PRO A 267 -3.48 3.56 -1.53
N ALA A 268 -2.95 3.26 -2.73
CA ALA A 268 -1.77 3.92 -3.29
C ALA A 268 -1.84 5.45 -3.31
N PHE A 269 -3.02 6.05 -3.51
CA PHE A 269 -3.14 7.51 -3.52
C PHE A 269 -3.02 8.13 -2.12
N ILE A 270 -3.41 7.41 -1.05
CA ILE A 270 -3.19 7.85 0.34
C ILE A 270 -1.70 7.73 0.67
N LEU A 271 -1.05 6.64 0.25
CA LEU A 271 0.41 6.48 0.41
C LEU A 271 1.19 7.56 -0.34
N LEU A 272 0.82 7.86 -1.58
CA LEU A 272 1.39 9.00 -2.30
C LEU A 272 1.09 10.33 -1.57
N GLY A 273 -0.13 10.52 -1.07
CA GLY A 273 -0.52 11.71 -0.31
C GLY A 273 0.34 11.93 0.93
N HIS A 274 0.64 10.87 1.67
CA HIS A 274 1.58 10.87 2.79
C HIS A 274 2.96 11.40 2.37
N GLU A 275 3.54 10.87 1.29
CA GLU A 275 4.84 11.32 0.79
C GLU A 275 4.85 12.75 0.26
N LEU A 276 3.75 13.18 -0.34
CA LEU A 276 3.58 14.57 -0.77
C LEU A 276 3.47 15.54 0.41
N ILE A 277 2.97 15.09 1.56
CA ILE A 277 2.97 15.90 2.80
C ILE A 277 4.40 16.03 3.33
N HIS A 278 5.21 14.97 3.32
CA HIS A 278 6.65 15.10 3.58
C HIS A 278 7.34 16.03 2.57
N ALA A 279 6.94 16.00 1.30
CA ALA A 279 7.45 16.94 0.30
C ALA A 279 7.12 18.39 0.67
N LEU A 280 5.90 18.68 1.15
CA LEU A 280 5.55 20.01 1.68
C LEU A 280 6.45 20.42 2.85
N HIS A 281 6.74 19.52 3.78
CA HIS A 281 7.61 19.80 4.91
C HIS A 281 9.04 20.13 4.44
N ASN A 282 9.60 19.33 3.53
CA ASN A 282 10.90 19.58 2.92
C ASN A 282 10.95 20.92 2.16
N LEU A 283 9.95 21.21 1.32
CA LEU A 283 9.88 22.47 0.57
C LEU A 283 9.80 23.68 1.50
N THR A 284 9.21 23.54 2.69
CA THR A 284 9.05 24.64 3.65
C THR A 284 10.14 24.75 4.71
N GLY A 285 11.11 23.84 4.72
CA GLY A 285 12.14 23.79 5.76
C GLY A 285 11.57 23.37 7.12
N LYS A 286 10.53 22.54 7.11
CA LYS A 286 9.76 22.13 8.30
C LYS A 286 9.80 20.64 8.58
N ALA A 287 10.65 19.87 7.90
CA ALA A 287 10.76 18.44 8.15
C ALA A 287 11.43 18.20 9.51
N ARG A 288 10.72 17.54 10.44
CA ARG A 288 11.11 17.42 11.85
C ARG A 288 11.84 16.12 12.14
N HIS A 289 12.90 15.88 11.38
CA HIS A 289 13.72 14.69 11.53
C HIS A 289 14.31 14.60 12.93
N ASN A 290 13.93 13.57 13.70
CA ASN A 290 14.40 13.32 15.06
C ASN A 290 14.37 14.58 15.95
N PHE A 291 13.29 15.34 15.86
CA PHE A 291 13.11 16.61 16.54
C PHE A 291 13.04 16.44 18.07
N GLY A 292 14.17 16.69 18.75
CA GLY A 292 14.35 16.47 20.20
C GLY A 292 13.20 16.94 21.11
N PRO A 293 12.64 18.15 20.93
CA PRO A 293 11.54 18.64 21.77
C PRO A 293 10.29 17.77 21.76
N PHE A 294 10.03 17.02 20.69
CA PHE A 294 8.91 16.07 20.63
C PHE A 294 9.08 14.95 21.67
N PHE A 295 10.29 14.39 21.77
CA PHE A 295 10.60 13.26 22.65
C PHE A 295 10.80 13.66 24.12
N GLN A 296 11.14 14.92 24.38
CA GLN A 296 11.41 15.43 25.73
C GLN A 296 10.15 16.00 26.41
N GLY A 297 9.03 16.12 25.69
CA GLY A 297 7.78 16.60 26.26
C GLY A 297 7.11 15.54 27.15
N PRO A 298 6.48 15.92 28.29
CA PRO A 298 5.81 14.99 29.20
C PRO A 298 4.78 14.08 28.52
N LYS A 299 4.05 14.60 27.51
CA LYS A 299 3.07 13.81 26.75
C LYS A 299 3.66 12.68 25.92
N TYR A 300 4.98 12.67 25.70
CA TYR A 300 5.70 11.54 25.09
C TYR A 300 6.45 10.73 26.15
N SER A 301 7.21 11.39 27.04
CA SER A 301 8.03 10.69 28.05
C SER A 301 7.20 9.88 29.04
N ASP A 302 5.96 10.30 29.28
CA ASP A 302 5.08 9.69 30.28
C ASP A 302 4.01 8.79 29.63
N ASP A 303 4.07 8.60 28.30
CA ASP A 303 3.13 7.79 27.52
C ASP A 303 3.84 6.61 26.83
N PRO A 304 3.80 5.41 27.43
CA PRO A 304 4.40 4.22 26.86
C PRO A 304 3.82 3.81 25.49
N LEU A 305 2.55 4.11 25.21
CA LEU A 305 1.93 3.78 23.92
C LEU A 305 2.51 4.66 22.82
N LEU A 306 2.69 5.95 23.10
CA LEU A 306 3.30 6.87 22.15
C LEU A 306 4.78 6.53 21.90
N GLN A 307 5.52 6.13 22.94
CA GLN A 307 6.89 5.63 22.80
C GLN A 307 6.97 4.39 21.93
N THR A 308 6.02 3.47 22.09
CA THR A 308 5.93 2.26 21.28
C THR A 308 5.66 2.59 19.81
N LEU A 309 4.70 3.45 19.53
CA LEU A 309 4.26 3.78 18.17
C LEU A 309 5.23 4.72 17.42
N TYR A 310 6.00 5.51 18.17
CA TYR A 310 6.92 6.52 17.64
C TYR A 310 8.29 6.43 18.35
N PRO A 311 9.02 5.31 18.21
CA PRO A 311 10.24 5.06 18.98
C PRO A 311 11.38 6.01 18.59
N THR A 312 12.22 6.44 19.54
CA THR A 312 13.39 7.28 19.25
C THR A 312 14.51 6.52 18.52
N ASN A 313 14.63 5.21 18.78
CA ASN A 313 15.59 4.31 18.16
C ASN A 313 14.90 2.95 17.95
N SER A 314 14.88 2.44 16.72
CA SER A 314 14.42 1.08 16.42
C SER A 314 15.26 0.49 15.29
N MET A 315 15.60 -0.80 15.38
CA MET A 315 16.21 -1.54 14.25
C MET A 315 15.24 -1.66 13.05
N TYR A 316 13.96 -1.40 13.29
CA TYR A 316 12.87 -1.43 12.32
C TYR A 316 12.23 -0.04 12.15
N SER A 317 12.92 1.05 12.51
CA SER A 317 12.38 2.41 12.37
C SER A 317 12.12 2.70 10.89
N TYR A 318 10.85 2.70 10.48
CA TYR A 318 10.44 2.99 9.09
C TYR A 318 10.57 4.48 8.70
N GLY A 319 10.86 5.36 9.66
CA GLY A 319 11.05 6.80 9.43
C GLY A 319 11.42 7.55 10.72
N PRO A 320 11.59 8.88 10.67
CA PRO A 320 11.90 9.71 11.83
C PRO A 320 10.62 9.99 12.62
N SER A 321 10.51 9.40 13.80
CA SER A 321 9.26 9.32 14.57
C SER A 321 8.51 10.64 14.80
N ALA A 322 9.22 11.75 15.03
CA ALA A 322 8.57 13.06 15.21
C ALA A 322 7.97 13.63 13.91
N GLU A 323 8.63 13.37 12.77
CA GLU A 323 8.16 13.76 11.45
C GLU A 323 7.00 12.87 11.01
N GLU A 324 7.08 11.56 11.25
CA GLU A 324 5.98 10.61 11.02
C GLU A 324 4.75 10.94 11.85
N TYR A 325 4.90 11.23 13.14
CA TYR A 325 3.78 11.66 13.98
C TYR A 325 3.09 12.88 13.37
N TRP A 326 3.88 13.86 12.90
CA TRP A 326 3.32 15.09 12.33
C TRP A 326 2.65 14.85 10.97
N THR A 327 3.21 13.98 10.13
CA THR A 327 2.66 13.63 8.82
C THR A 327 1.43 12.74 8.93
N ILE A 328 1.36 11.84 9.91
CA ILE A 328 0.25 10.89 10.08
C ILE A 328 -0.92 11.54 10.82
N GLU A 329 -0.70 12.10 12.01
CA GLU A 329 -1.80 12.50 12.91
C GLU A 329 -1.69 13.92 13.48
N GLY A 330 -0.49 14.47 13.68
CA GLY A 330 -0.30 15.76 14.37
C GLY A 330 -0.56 17.00 13.51
N GLY A 331 -0.35 16.90 12.20
CA GLY A 331 -0.55 17.99 11.25
C GLY A 331 -2.02 18.34 11.01
N THR A 332 -2.32 19.60 10.63
CA THR A 332 -3.68 19.96 10.18
C THR A 332 -4.01 19.34 8.82
N LEU A 333 -3.04 19.36 7.90
CA LEU A 333 -3.06 18.58 6.67
C LEU A 333 -2.08 17.43 6.88
N CYS A 334 -2.62 16.23 7.08
CA CYS A 334 -1.90 15.02 7.46
C CYS A 334 -2.54 13.82 6.74
N GLU A 335 -1.95 12.65 6.85
CA GLU A 335 -2.55 11.44 6.30
C GLU A 335 -3.93 11.17 6.88
N ASN A 336 -4.12 11.30 8.20
CA ASN A 336 -5.42 11.05 8.82
C ASN A 336 -6.52 12.00 8.32
N SER A 337 -6.17 13.23 7.90
CA SER A 337 -7.17 14.11 7.26
C SER A 337 -7.59 13.58 5.89
N LEU A 338 -6.65 13.04 5.10
CA LEU A 338 -6.96 12.37 3.82
C LEU A 338 -7.73 11.06 4.02
N ARG A 339 -7.36 10.25 5.02
CA ARG A 339 -8.05 8.98 5.34
C ARG A 339 -9.51 9.23 5.69
N LYS A 340 -9.77 10.20 6.58
CA LYS A 340 -11.11 10.49 7.09
C LYS A 340 -12.09 10.90 5.99
N GLU A 341 -11.70 11.77 5.05
CA GLU A 341 -12.59 12.17 3.95
C GLU A 341 -12.89 11.01 2.99
N ASN A 342 -11.99 10.02 2.91
CA ASN A 342 -12.14 8.81 2.10
C ASN A 342 -12.83 7.65 2.86
N GLY A 343 -13.24 7.86 4.12
CA GLY A 343 -13.93 6.85 4.94
C GLY A 343 -13.03 5.77 5.54
N LEU A 344 -11.71 6.01 5.58
CA LEU A 344 -10.74 5.17 6.27
C LEU A 344 -10.64 5.56 7.74
N PHE A 345 -10.28 4.60 8.62
CA PHE A 345 -10.03 4.92 10.04
C PHE A 345 -8.70 5.65 10.21
N ASN A 346 -8.54 6.35 11.34
CA ASN A 346 -7.28 7.02 11.66
C ASN A 346 -6.19 5.98 11.92
N ARG A 347 -4.99 6.26 11.43
CA ARG A 347 -3.77 5.51 11.70
C ARG A 347 -2.95 6.19 12.80
N THR A 348 -2.21 5.40 13.57
CA THR A 348 -1.20 5.90 14.51
C THR A 348 0.07 5.06 14.40
N GLY A 349 1.22 5.73 14.49
CA GLY A 349 2.52 5.12 14.26
C GLY A 349 2.75 4.67 12.82
N HIS A 350 3.98 4.21 12.55
CA HIS A 350 4.36 3.60 11.29
C HIS A 350 4.62 2.08 11.43
N ILE A 351 4.24 1.52 12.58
CA ILE A 351 4.38 0.09 12.86
C ILE A 351 3.20 -0.65 12.25
N SER A 352 3.49 -1.60 11.37
CA SER A 352 2.51 -2.54 10.82
C SER A 352 2.78 -3.96 11.30
N THR A 353 1.81 -4.84 11.13
CA THR A 353 2.01 -6.26 11.36
C THR A 353 1.15 -7.10 10.42
N GLU A 354 1.68 -8.26 10.02
CA GLU A 354 0.97 -9.25 9.22
C GLU A 354 0.00 -10.12 10.07
N PRO A 355 -1.09 -10.63 9.46
CA PRO A 355 -2.04 -11.54 10.10
C PRO A 355 -1.44 -12.81 10.67
N GLY A 356 -2.08 -13.38 11.69
CA GLY A 356 -1.65 -14.66 12.25
C GLY A 356 -0.34 -14.56 13.02
N SER A 357 0.05 -13.38 13.49
CA SER A 357 1.22 -13.22 14.36
C SER A 357 0.80 -12.73 15.73
N ARG A 358 1.57 -13.02 16.79
CA ARG A 358 1.36 -12.38 18.11
C ARG A 358 1.33 -10.86 17.98
N ALA A 359 2.19 -10.30 17.14
CA ALA A 359 2.31 -8.87 16.95
C ALA A 359 1.03 -8.21 16.37
N ILE A 360 0.18 -8.94 15.61
CA ILE A 360 -1.10 -8.36 15.16
C ILE A 360 -2.07 -8.17 16.33
N ARG A 361 -2.01 -9.06 17.32
CA ARG A 361 -2.82 -9.00 18.55
C ARG A 361 -2.31 -7.85 19.42
N ASP A 362 -0.99 -7.74 19.61
CA ASP A 362 -0.35 -6.61 20.29
C ASP A 362 -0.79 -5.28 19.66
N LEU A 363 -0.68 -5.19 18.32
CA LEU A 363 -1.03 -3.97 17.58
C LEU A 363 -2.51 -3.60 17.70
N TYR A 364 -3.42 -4.60 17.69
CA TYR A 364 -4.84 -4.39 17.93
C TYR A 364 -5.10 -3.77 19.32
N TYR A 365 -4.52 -4.33 20.38
CA TYR A 365 -4.73 -3.81 21.73
C TYR A 365 -4.08 -2.44 21.92
N ILE A 366 -2.90 -2.19 21.33
CA ILE A 366 -2.28 -0.86 21.29
C ILE A 366 -3.23 0.14 20.61
N GLY A 367 -3.83 -0.23 19.48
CA GLY A 367 -4.78 0.63 18.77
C GLY A 367 -6.04 0.96 19.60
N LEU A 368 -6.61 -0.01 20.30
CA LEU A 368 -7.72 0.25 21.22
C LEU A 368 -7.30 1.24 22.32
N ALA A 369 -6.17 0.96 22.98
CA ALA A 369 -5.68 1.74 24.10
C ALA A 369 -5.32 3.19 23.74
N ARG A 370 -5.03 3.47 22.46
CA ARG A 370 -4.76 4.84 21.97
C ARG A 370 -5.97 5.78 21.99
N SER A 371 -7.18 5.27 22.27
CA SER A 371 -8.33 6.12 22.59
C SER A 371 -8.23 6.76 23.98
N TYR A 372 -7.40 6.19 24.87
CA TYR A 372 -7.32 6.49 26.30
C TYR A 372 -8.64 6.35 27.06
N SER A 373 -9.60 5.57 26.54
CA SER A 373 -10.79 5.22 27.29
C SER A 373 -10.44 4.28 28.44
N GLN A 374 -11.10 4.43 29.59
CA GLN A 374 -10.82 3.57 30.74
C GLN A 374 -11.02 2.08 30.40
N SER A 375 -12.08 1.74 29.66
CA SER A 375 -12.35 0.37 29.24
C SER A 375 -11.28 -0.22 28.33
N ASP A 376 -10.73 0.59 27.41
CA ASP A 376 -9.66 0.13 26.51
C ASP A 376 -8.34 -0.03 27.26
N LEU A 377 -8.03 0.88 28.19
CA LEU A 377 -6.85 0.81 29.06
C LEU A 377 -6.89 -0.41 29.99
N GLU A 378 -8.06 -0.73 30.56
CA GLU A 378 -8.26 -1.95 31.34
C GLU A 378 -8.10 -3.20 30.47
N THR A 379 -8.57 -3.16 29.22
CA THR A 379 -8.47 -4.27 28.27
C THR A 379 -7.02 -4.58 27.92
N ILE A 380 -6.20 -3.56 27.59
CA ILE A 380 -4.77 -3.77 27.33
C ILE A 380 -4.00 -4.20 28.58
N ALA A 381 -4.33 -3.66 29.76
CA ALA A 381 -3.66 -4.06 31.01
C ALA A 381 -3.88 -5.55 31.32
N ARG A 382 -5.11 -6.04 31.11
CA ARG A 382 -5.42 -7.47 31.21
C ARG A 382 -4.64 -8.27 30.18
N TYR A 383 -4.63 -7.84 28.92
CA TYR A 383 -3.89 -8.53 27.86
C TYR A 383 -2.39 -8.65 28.19
N VAL A 384 -1.74 -7.58 28.64
CA VAL A 384 -0.32 -7.60 29.03
C VAL A 384 -0.08 -8.60 30.17
N THR A 385 -0.95 -8.62 31.17
CA THR A 385 -0.85 -9.56 32.30
C THR A 385 -0.97 -11.02 31.86
N GLU A 386 -1.83 -11.29 30.88
CA GLU A 386 -2.02 -12.63 30.31
C GLU A 386 -0.86 -13.01 29.35
N ALA A 387 -0.34 -12.04 28.58
CA ALA A 387 0.68 -12.24 27.57
C ALA A 387 2.08 -12.56 28.14
N ASP A 388 2.36 -12.15 29.39
CA ASP A 388 3.58 -12.53 30.13
C ASP A 388 3.62 -14.03 30.49
N THR A 389 2.54 -14.77 30.24
CA THR A 389 2.43 -16.22 30.51
C THR A 389 2.39 -17.09 29.25
N LEU A 390 2.38 -16.48 28.06
CA LEU A 390 2.30 -17.18 26.77
C LEU A 390 3.66 -17.18 26.09
N ASP A 391 4.34 -18.33 26.11
CA ASP A 391 5.55 -18.58 25.32
C ASP A 391 5.19 -18.88 23.85
N GLU A 392 6.00 -18.28 22.96
CA GLU A 392 6.16 -18.54 21.52
C GLU A 392 4.94 -18.36 20.57
N LEU A 393 5.27 -18.01 19.31
CA LEU A 393 4.32 -18.01 18.19
C LEU A 393 3.78 -19.45 18.02
N SER A 394 2.45 -19.63 18.05
CA SER A 394 1.87 -20.97 17.87
C SER A 394 2.08 -21.46 16.43
N GLU A 395 2.12 -22.77 16.21
CA GLU A 395 2.13 -23.34 14.86
C GLU A 395 0.91 -22.86 14.03
N GLU A 396 -0.22 -22.61 14.70
CA GLU A 396 -1.43 -22.06 14.09
C GLU A 396 -1.22 -20.68 13.47
N ASP A 397 -0.46 -19.82 14.13
CA ASP A 397 -0.14 -18.47 13.68
C ASP A 397 0.64 -18.53 12.34
N GLN A 398 1.64 -19.41 12.25
CA GLN A 398 2.39 -19.64 11.01
C GLN A 398 1.53 -20.27 9.90
N GLU A 399 0.58 -21.14 10.24
CA GLU A 399 -0.37 -21.70 9.28
C GLU A 399 -1.28 -20.62 8.69
N ILE A 400 -1.79 -19.70 9.52
CA ILE A 400 -2.61 -18.57 9.06
C ILE A 400 -1.81 -17.70 8.07
N GLU A 401 -0.58 -17.33 8.43
CA GLU A 401 0.31 -16.53 7.57
C GLU A 401 0.53 -17.19 6.20
N ARG A 402 0.90 -18.48 6.19
CA ARG A 402 1.14 -19.25 4.97
C ARG A 402 -0.13 -19.36 4.13
N PHE A 403 -1.26 -19.67 4.75
CA PHE A 403 -2.54 -19.82 4.05
C PHE A 403 -2.94 -18.50 3.37
N LEU A 404 -2.90 -17.39 4.11
CA LEU A 404 -3.24 -16.07 3.56
C LEU A 404 -2.24 -15.61 2.51
N GLN A 405 -0.97 -16.04 2.58
CA GLN A 405 -0.01 -15.83 1.51
C GLN A 405 -0.40 -16.58 0.23
N LEU A 406 -0.89 -17.83 0.33
CA LEU A 406 -1.43 -18.55 -0.83
C LEU A 406 -2.62 -17.82 -1.43
N GLU A 407 -3.56 -17.37 -0.60
CA GLU A 407 -4.73 -16.59 -1.03
C GLU A 407 -4.32 -15.30 -1.74
N LYS A 408 -3.33 -14.56 -1.21
CA LYS A 408 -2.76 -13.38 -1.88
C LYS A 408 -2.23 -13.71 -3.26
N PHE A 409 -1.41 -14.76 -3.39
CA PHE A 409 -0.89 -15.22 -4.68
C PHE A 409 -2.00 -15.65 -5.64
N ASN A 410 -3.08 -16.21 -5.11
CA ASN A 410 -4.31 -16.56 -5.82
C ASN A 410 -5.17 -15.35 -6.23
N TYR A 411 -4.83 -14.13 -5.86
CA TYR A 411 -5.45 -12.95 -6.45
C TYR A 411 -4.53 -12.25 -7.44
N MET A 412 -3.26 -12.59 -7.53
CA MET A 412 -2.34 -11.94 -8.47
C MET A 412 -2.63 -12.31 -9.93
N THR A 413 -2.43 -11.33 -10.81
CA THR A 413 -2.37 -11.54 -12.26
C THR A 413 -0.92 -11.81 -12.63
N TYR A 414 -0.67 -12.84 -13.45
CA TYR A 414 0.67 -13.23 -13.85
C TYR A 414 0.81 -13.12 -15.37
N SER A 415 1.77 -12.30 -15.82
CA SER A 415 2.24 -12.29 -17.21
C SER A 415 3.37 -13.30 -17.42
N PHE A 416 3.73 -13.58 -18.68
CA PHE A 416 4.90 -14.39 -18.99
C PHE A 416 6.20 -13.80 -18.40
N ALA A 417 6.35 -12.48 -18.43
CA ALA A 417 7.50 -11.82 -17.82
C ALA A 417 7.53 -12.04 -16.30
N ASN A 418 6.38 -12.09 -15.62
CA ASN A 418 6.33 -12.42 -14.20
C ASN A 418 6.82 -13.85 -13.95
N LEU A 419 6.41 -14.82 -14.77
CA LEU A 419 6.87 -16.21 -14.67
C LEU A 419 8.40 -16.29 -14.78
N ILE A 420 9.00 -15.64 -15.79
CA ILE A 420 10.47 -15.65 -15.97
C ILE A 420 11.18 -15.07 -14.73
N VAL A 421 10.68 -13.98 -14.16
CA VAL A 421 11.25 -13.40 -12.93
C VAL A 421 11.13 -14.34 -11.74
N LEU A 422 10.02 -15.08 -11.62
CA LEU A 422 9.80 -16.09 -10.59
C LEU A 422 10.72 -17.30 -10.76
N CYS A 423 11.06 -17.68 -11.99
CA CYS A 423 12.01 -18.77 -12.30
C CYS A 423 13.47 -18.46 -11.93
N LYS A 424 13.82 -17.19 -11.68
CA LYS A 424 15.15 -16.78 -11.17
C LYS A 424 15.31 -17.15 -9.69
N ILE A 425 15.33 -18.46 -9.39
CA ILE A 425 15.32 -19.01 -8.04
C ILE A 425 16.76 -19.23 -7.57
N PRO A 426 17.16 -18.66 -6.41
CA PRO A 426 18.46 -18.94 -5.83
C PRO A 426 18.60 -20.43 -5.45
N SER A 427 19.80 -21.01 -5.62
CA SER A 427 20.04 -22.43 -5.37
C SER A 427 19.70 -22.88 -3.94
N TYR A 428 19.78 -21.99 -2.94
CA TYR A 428 19.41 -22.32 -1.56
C TYR A 428 17.91 -22.55 -1.38
N GLN A 429 17.05 -21.84 -2.14
CA GLN A 429 15.59 -22.06 -2.11
C GLN A 429 15.24 -23.39 -2.77
N LEU A 430 15.91 -23.76 -3.87
CA LEU A 430 15.76 -25.08 -4.50
C LEU A 430 16.19 -26.22 -3.57
N LYS A 431 17.29 -26.05 -2.81
CA LYS A 431 17.70 -27.02 -1.79
C LYS A 431 16.64 -27.17 -0.69
N LYS A 432 16.01 -26.08 -0.26
CA LYS A 432 14.91 -26.11 0.72
C LYS A 432 13.69 -26.84 0.16
N MET A 433 13.32 -26.56 -1.09
CA MET A 433 12.25 -27.29 -1.80
C MET A 433 12.53 -28.79 -1.87
N GLY A 434 13.76 -29.20 -2.26
CA GLY A 434 14.13 -30.61 -2.31
C GLY A 434 13.92 -31.34 -0.97
N ARG A 435 14.31 -30.70 0.14
CA ARG A 435 14.08 -31.26 1.49
C ARG A 435 12.59 -31.43 1.81
N ILE A 436 11.76 -30.47 1.45
CA ILE A 436 10.30 -30.53 1.66
C ILE A 436 9.71 -31.68 0.84
N ILE A 437 10.16 -31.84 -0.41
CA ILE A 437 9.71 -32.93 -1.27
C ILE A 437 10.12 -34.28 -0.71
N ASP A 438 11.35 -34.44 -0.23
CA ASP A 438 11.81 -35.69 0.38
C ASP A 438 11.04 -36.01 1.67
N GLN A 439 10.72 -34.99 2.49
CA GLN A 439 9.84 -35.14 3.66
C GLN A 439 8.44 -35.61 3.26
N LEU A 440 7.85 -35.00 2.22
CA LEU A 440 6.53 -35.38 1.73
C LEU A 440 6.51 -36.84 1.25
N LYS A 441 7.49 -37.26 0.43
CA LYS A 441 7.61 -38.66 -0.01
C LYS A 441 7.64 -39.65 1.14
N SER A 442 8.38 -39.31 2.20
CA SER A 442 8.50 -40.18 3.38
C SER A 442 7.23 -40.24 4.23
N SER A 443 6.37 -39.21 4.12
CA SER A 443 5.13 -39.08 4.89
C SER A 443 3.92 -39.65 4.15
N THR A 444 3.94 -39.66 2.82
CA THR A 444 2.84 -40.12 1.95
C THR A 444 2.85 -41.63 1.72
N ASN A 445 2.91 -42.46 2.76
CA ASN A 445 2.79 -43.93 2.66
C ASN A 445 1.36 -44.38 2.21
N GLY A 446 0.88 -43.89 1.06
CA GLY A 446 -0.21 -44.45 0.27
C GLY A 446 -1.62 -43.90 0.49
N SER A 447 -1.85 -42.92 1.38
CA SER A 447 -3.23 -42.52 1.77
C SER A 447 -3.63 -41.05 1.56
N MET A 448 -2.74 -40.17 1.10
CA MET A 448 -3.05 -38.75 0.90
C MET A 448 -3.48 -38.48 -0.54
N ASP A 449 -4.51 -37.66 -0.69
CA ASP A 449 -5.03 -37.20 -1.99
C ASP A 449 -3.99 -36.32 -2.70
N ASP A 450 -3.95 -36.33 -4.04
CA ASP A 450 -2.92 -35.61 -4.80
C ASP A 450 -3.05 -34.08 -4.63
N GLU A 451 -4.27 -33.56 -4.56
CA GLU A 451 -4.56 -32.16 -4.22
C GLU A 451 -4.09 -31.80 -2.80
N GLU A 452 -4.22 -32.72 -1.85
CA GLU A 452 -3.74 -32.52 -0.47
C GLU A 452 -2.20 -32.44 -0.43
N VAL A 453 -1.51 -33.30 -1.18
CA VAL A 453 -0.05 -33.26 -1.31
C VAL A 453 0.40 -31.93 -1.93
N LEU A 454 -0.29 -31.46 -2.98
CA LEU A 454 0.00 -30.17 -3.60
C LEU A 454 -0.22 -29.02 -2.62
N HIS A 455 -1.31 -29.05 -1.86
CA HIS A 455 -1.59 -28.03 -0.85
C HIS A 455 -0.51 -27.96 0.22
N ILE A 456 -0.08 -29.12 0.76
CA ILE A 456 0.99 -29.18 1.77
C ILE A 456 2.32 -28.67 1.18
N LEU A 457 2.63 -29.02 -0.08
CA LEU A 457 3.81 -28.49 -0.77
C LEU A 457 3.76 -26.96 -0.87
N LEU A 458 2.63 -26.38 -1.30
CA LEU A 458 2.45 -24.94 -1.42
C LEU A 458 2.60 -24.21 -0.08
N MET A 459 2.03 -24.78 0.99
CA MET A 459 2.10 -24.23 2.35
C MET A 459 3.52 -24.22 2.94
N ASN A 460 4.39 -25.15 2.53
CA ASN A 460 5.72 -25.30 3.13
C ASN A 460 6.86 -24.79 2.23
N ALA A 461 6.64 -24.69 0.92
CA ALA A 461 7.64 -24.22 -0.02
C ALA A 461 8.05 -22.76 0.23
N PRO A 462 9.27 -22.34 -0.17
CA PRO A 462 9.66 -20.93 -0.14
C PRO A 462 8.66 -20.05 -0.90
N PRO A 463 8.32 -18.83 -0.41
CA PRO A 463 7.26 -18.00 -0.99
C PRO A 463 7.40 -17.76 -2.50
N LYS A 464 8.62 -17.57 -3.01
CA LYS A 464 8.89 -17.37 -4.43
C LYS A 464 8.56 -18.61 -5.28
N ILE A 465 8.80 -19.81 -4.74
CA ILE A 465 8.49 -21.09 -5.40
C ILE A 465 6.98 -21.35 -5.35
N THR A 466 6.36 -21.13 -4.19
CA THR A 466 4.90 -21.20 -4.03
C THR A 466 4.19 -20.28 -5.02
N GLN A 467 4.65 -19.03 -5.14
CA GLN A 467 4.12 -18.07 -6.10
C GLN A 467 4.31 -18.54 -7.55
N LEU A 468 5.46 -19.12 -7.89
CA LEU A 468 5.68 -19.73 -9.22
C LEU A 468 4.65 -20.83 -9.50
N PHE A 469 4.44 -21.75 -8.55
CA PHE A 469 3.50 -22.86 -8.75
C PHE A 469 2.06 -22.40 -8.91
N ILE A 470 1.61 -21.43 -8.10
CA ILE A 470 0.28 -20.81 -8.27
C ILE A 470 0.19 -20.08 -9.62
N ALA A 471 1.23 -19.36 -10.02
CA ALA A 471 1.25 -18.68 -11.32
C ALA A 471 1.16 -19.69 -12.48
N VAL A 472 1.84 -20.84 -12.38
CA VAL A 472 1.76 -21.94 -13.34
C VAL A 472 0.35 -22.52 -13.43
N GLN A 473 -0.31 -22.79 -12.29
CA GLN A 473 -1.69 -23.32 -12.28
C GLN A 473 -2.70 -22.42 -13.00
N ARG A 474 -2.44 -21.12 -13.01
CA ARG A 474 -3.34 -20.10 -13.57
C ARG A 474 -2.96 -19.69 -15.00
N TYR A 475 -1.93 -20.30 -15.55
CA TYR A 475 -1.37 -19.86 -16.82
C TYR A 475 -2.08 -20.50 -18.01
N GLU A 476 -3.03 -19.77 -18.61
CA GLU A 476 -3.87 -20.33 -19.68
C GLU A 476 -3.16 -20.41 -21.04
N LYS A 477 -2.16 -19.57 -21.35
CA LYS A 477 -1.29 -19.69 -22.55
C LYS A 477 -0.18 -18.63 -22.55
N LEU A 478 0.91 -18.91 -23.25
CA LEU A 478 1.91 -17.91 -23.64
C LEU A 478 1.32 -16.89 -24.60
N ASP A 479 1.21 -15.65 -24.15
CA ASP A 479 1.19 -14.53 -25.09
C ASP A 479 2.54 -14.51 -25.82
N SER A 480 2.50 -14.61 -27.15
CA SER A 480 3.70 -14.81 -27.98
C SER A 480 4.64 -13.61 -28.03
N ASP A 481 4.17 -12.46 -27.55
CA ASP A 481 4.70 -11.16 -27.93
C ASP A 481 5.59 -10.51 -26.87
N ALA A 482 5.75 -11.15 -25.70
CA ALA A 482 6.74 -10.72 -24.72
C ALA A 482 8.15 -11.13 -25.18
N GLU A 483 8.85 -10.22 -25.85
CA GLU A 483 10.29 -10.36 -26.15
C GLU A 483 11.07 -10.39 -24.84
N ILE A 484 11.49 -11.58 -24.44
CA ILE A 484 12.40 -11.79 -23.31
C ILE A 484 13.73 -12.22 -23.89
N ASP A 485 14.78 -11.55 -23.42
CA ASP A 485 16.17 -11.83 -23.79
C ASP A 485 16.51 -13.33 -23.67
N ALA A 486 17.07 -13.90 -24.74
CA ALA A 486 17.35 -15.34 -24.82
C ALA A 486 18.39 -15.79 -23.78
N GLN A 487 19.35 -14.94 -23.43
CA GLN A 487 20.31 -15.23 -22.37
C GLN A 487 19.61 -15.36 -21.02
N THR A 488 18.66 -14.47 -20.71
CA THR A 488 17.82 -14.56 -19.51
C THR A 488 17.03 -15.88 -19.46
N LEU A 489 16.52 -16.37 -20.59
CA LEU A 489 15.83 -17.65 -20.67
C LEU A 489 16.81 -18.83 -20.46
N HIS A 490 17.99 -18.78 -21.08
CA HIS A 490 19.03 -19.80 -20.92
C HIS A 490 19.48 -19.94 -19.45
N GLU A 491 19.57 -18.83 -18.71
CA GLU A 491 19.97 -18.84 -17.29
C GLU A 491 18.96 -19.55 -16.37
N ILE A 492 17.67 -19.58 -16.71
CA ILE A 492 16.63 -20.15 -15.85
C ILE A 492 16.30 -21.62 -16.16
N VAL A 493 16.59 -22.10 -17.37
CA VAL A 493 16.27 -23.46 -17.82
C VAL A 493 16.78 -24.55 -16.86
N PRO A 494 18.04 -24.54 -16.39
CA PRO A 494 18.53 -25.60 -15.49
C PRO A 494 17.75 -25.71 -14.18
N ASN A 495 17.27 -24.57 -13.65
CA ASN A 495 16.46 -24.56 -12.44
C ASN A 495 15.06 -25.13 -12.69
N LEU A 496 14.46 -24.83 -13.84
CA LEU A 496 13.16 -25.35 -14.26
C LEU A 496 13.20 -26.87 -14.44
N GLN A 497 14.20 -27.38 -15.16
CA GLN A 497 14.41 -28.82 -15.35
C GLN A 497 14.52 -29.54 -14.01
N LYS A 498 15.36 -29.02 -13.12
CA LYS A 498 15.53 -29.58 -11.77
C LYS A 498 14.22 -29.56 -10.97
N MET A 499 13.43 -28.49 -11.06
CA MET A 499 12.12 -28.45 -10.41
C MET A 499 11.16 -29.47 -11.01
N ASN A 500 11.12 -29.60 -12.34
CA ASN A 500 10.27 -30.57 -13.03
C ASN A 500 10.60 -32.00 -12.57
N GLU A 501 11.88 -32.38 -12.54
CA GLU A 501 12.35 -33.67 -12.01
C GLU A 501 11.94 -33.89 -10.55
N MET A 502 12.10 -32.87 -9.70
CA MET A 502 11.68 -32.95 -8.29
C MET A 502 10.17 -33.13 -8.16
N LEU A 503 9.36 -32.42 -8.95
CA LEU A 503 7.90 -32.49 -8.90
C LEU A 503 7.36 -33.83 -9.42
N GLN A 504 7.94 -34.39 -10.48
CA GLN A 504 7.58 -35.71 -11.02
C GLN A 504 7.77 -36.85 -10.01
N SER A 505 8.59 -36.63 -8.98
CA SER A 505 8.82 -37.61 -7.93
C SER A 505 7.77 -37.60 -6.80
N LEU A 506 6.77 -36.71 -6.89
CA LEU A 506 5.59 -36.66 -6.00
C LEU A 506 4.33 -37.06 -6.78
N ASN A 507 3.35 -37.62 -6.06
CA ASN A 507 2.01 -37.84 -6.60
C ASN A 507 1.23 -36.52 -6.55
N LEU A 508 1.38 -35.69 -7.58
CA LEU A 508 0.71 -34.40 -7.73
C LEU A 508 -0.36 -34.46 -8.84
N PRO A 509 -1.36 -33.56 -8.82
CA PRO A 509 -2.40 -33.52 -9.83
C PRO A 509 -1.83 -33.42 -11.26
N GLU A 510 -2.35 -34.26 -12.16
CA GLU A 510 -1.87 -34.37 -13.55
C GLU A 510 -1.92 -33.03 -14.30
N HIS A 511 -2.96 -32.23 -14.06
CA HIS A 511 -3.12 -30.92 -14.68
C HIS A 511 -2.00 -29.94 -14.27
N PHE A 512 -1.52 -30.02 -13.03
CA PHE A 512 -0.42 -29.19 -12.54
C PHE A 512 0.91 -29.60 -13.17
N LEU A 513 1.21 -30.92 -13.13
CA LEU A 513 2.45 -31.47 -13.69
C LEU A 513 2.55 -31.21 -15.20
N SER A 514 1.47 -31.45 -15.94
CA SER A 514 1.42 -31.20 -17.39
C SER A 514 1.62 -29.72 -17.75
N THR A 515 1.01 -28.81 -16.99
CA THR A 515 1.16 -27.36 -17.20
C THR A 515 2.58 -26.90 -16.89
N PHE A 516 3.17 -27.38 -15.80
CA PHE A 516 4.55 -27.07 -15.44
C PHE A 516 5.55 -27.59 -16.49
N ASN A 517 5.35 -28.82 -16.97
CA ASN A 517 6.17 -29.42 -18.01
C ASN A 517 6.09 -28.62 -19.32
N ARG A 518 4.87 -28.26 -19.76
CA ARG A 518 4.65 -27.44 -20.96
C ARG A 518 5.40 -26.10 -20.88
N ILE A 519 5.31 -25.39 -19.75
CA ILE A 519 6.02 -24.11 -19.57
C ILE A 519 7.54 -24.30 -19.65
N THR A 520 8.04 -25.39 -19.06
CA THR A 520 9.47 -25.74 -19.10
C THR A 520 9.92 -25.95 -20.55
N GLU A 521 9.22 -26.78 -21.32
CA GLU A 521 9.51 -27.06 -22.74
C GLU A 521 9.41 -25.80 -23.62
N GLU A 522 8.42 -24.95 -23.38
CA GLU A 522 8.24 -23.71 -24.15
C GLU A 522 9.37 -22.70 -23.87
N ILE A 523 9.80 -22.55 -22.62
CA ILE A 523 10.94 -21.69 -22.23
C ILE A 523 12.24 -22.24 -22.83
N GLU A 524 12.45 -23.56 -22.76
CA GLU A 524 13.59 -24.23 -23.38
C GLU A 524 13.65 -23.97 -24.89
N THR A 525 12.52 -24.17 -25.58
CA THR A 525 12.40 -23.94 -27.02
C THR A 525 12.69 -22.48 -27.39
N LYS A 526 12.19 -21.52 -26.61
CA LYS A 526 12.48 -20.09 -26.83
C LYS A 526 13.95 -19.74 -26.55
N SER A 527 14.57 -20.36 -25.53
CA SER A 527 15.99 -20.17 -25.20
C SER A 527 16.94 -20.71 -26.28
N ALA A 528 16.51 -21.73 -27.00
CA ALA A 528 17.29 -22.39 -28.05
C ALA A 528 17.18 -21.71 -29.43
N LYS A 529 16.32 -20.69 -29.60
CA LYS A 529 16.22 -19.96 -30.88
C LYS A 529 17.51 -19.18 -31.15
N PRO A 530 18.15 -19.34 -32.33
CA PRO A 530 19.35 -18.59 -32.67
C PRO A 530 19.06 -17.08 -32.69
N HIS A 531 19.95 -16.27 -32.12
CA HIS A 531 19.96 -14.82 -32.32
C HIS A 531 20.23 -14.52 -33.81
N TYR A 532 19.19 -14.35 -34.62
CA TYR A 532 19.36 -13.63 -35.88
C TYR A 532 19.25 -12.14 -35.56
N SER A 533 20.41 -11.49 -35.46
CA SER A 533 20.52 -10.03 -35.49
C SER A 533 19.94 -9.50 -36.80
N LEU A 534 19.01 -8.55 -36.72
CA LEU A 534 18.76 -7.57 -37.77
C LEU A 534 18.95 -6.17 -37.20
#